data_AF-A0A438HV21-F1
#
_entry.id   AF-A0A438HV21-F1
#
_cell.length_a   1.000
_cell.length_b   1.000
_cell.length_c   1.000
_cell.angle_alpha   90.00
_cell.angle_beta   90.00
_cell.angle_gamma   90.00
#
_symmetry.space_group_name_H-M   'P 1'
#
loop_
_entity.id
_entity.type
_entity.pdbx_description
1 polymer ?
#
loop_
_entity_poly.entity_id
_entity_poly.type
_entity_poly.pdbx_seq_one_letter_code
_entity_poly.pdbx_strand_id
1 'polypeptide(L)' 'MPTIYDILASLNEMFGGKGRPTRQATLKAIMDAKLLEGTPIRDHMIHMIGLFNEIEILGVETDEET' A
#
# COMPACT_ATOMS: atom_id res chain seq x y z
N MET A 1 -13.94 2.41 15.73
CA MET A 1 -12.62 1.81 15.49
C MET A 1 -12.63 1.32 14.05
N PRO A 2 -11.81 1.88 13.16
CA PRO A 2 -11.68 1.34 11.81
C PRO A 2 -11.14 -0.09 11.88
N THR A 3 -11.75 -0.99 11.12
CA THR A 3 -11.30 -2.37 10.96
C THR A 3 -10.24 -2.47 9.86
N ILE A 4 -9.54 -3.60 9.78
CA ILE A 4 -8.62 -3.89 8.67
C ILE A 4 -9.36 -3.79 7.32
N TYR A 5 -10.62 -4.22 7.28
CA TYR A 5 -11.46 -4.10 6.09
C TYR A 5 -11.69 -2.63 5.69
N ASP A 6 -11.98 -1.75 6.66
CA ASP A 6 -12.22 -0.32 6.39
C ASP A 6 -10.95 0.36 5.85
N ILE A 7 -9.77 -0.02 6.36
CA ILE A 7 -8.46 0.46 5.88
C ILE A 7 -8.22 -0.04 4.44
N LEU A 8 -8.45 -1.33 4.18
CA LEU A 8 -8.27 -1.91 2.84
C LEU A 8 -9.24 -1.32 1.82
N ALA A 9 -10.48 -1.05 2.20
CA ALA A 9 -11.47 -0.41 1.34
C ALA A 9 -11.06 1.01 0.97
N SER A 10 -10.59 1.80 1.94
CA SER A 10 -10.08 3.16 1.72
C SER A 10 -8.83 3.17 0.83
N LEU A 11 -7.90 2.23 1.03
CA LEU A 11 -6.74 2.06 0.15
C LEU A 11 -7.18 1.69 -1.28
N ASN A 12 -8.15 0.80 -1.44
CA ASN A 12 -8.65 0.44 -2.76
C ASN A 12 -9.41 1.61 -3.43
N GLU A 13 -10.10 2.45 -2.68
CA GLU A 13 -10.77 3.65 -3.19
C GLU A 13 -9.76 4.71 -3.65
N MET A 14 -8.76 5.01 -2.83
CA MET A 14 -7.70 5.99 -3.14
C MET A 14 -6.81 5.52 -4.29
N PHE A 15 -6.56 4.21 -4.39
CA PHE A 15 -5.51 3.67 -5.25
C PHE A 15 -5.96 2.66 -6.32
N GLY A 16 -7.22 2.23 -6.33
CA GLY A 16 -7.79 1.30 -7.31
C GLY A 16 -8.17 1.95 -8.65
N GLY A 17 -8.24 3.28 -8.72
CA GLY A 17 -8.44 4.02 -9.96
C GLY A 17 -7.14 4.17 -10.76
N LYS A 18 -7.14 3.66 -12.00
CA LYS A 18 -6.24 3.96 -13.14
C LYS A 18 -4.80 4.42 -12.78
N GLY A 19 -4.14 3.71 -11.88
CA GLY A 19 -2.74 3.92 -11.54
C GLY A 19 -1.83 3.14 -12.48
N ARG A 20 -0.65 3.69 -12.79
CA ARG A 20 0.44 2.98 -13.49
C ARG A 20 0.60 1.56 -12.93
N PRO A 21 0.89 0.52 -13.74
CA PRO A 21 0.97 -0.88 -13.28
C PRO A 21 1.79 -1.08 -12.00
N THR A 22 2.83 -0.27 -11.80
CA THR A 22 3.66 -0.20 -10.58
C THR A 22 2.85 0.09 -9.32
N ARG A 23 1.93 1.07 -9.35
CA ARG A 23 1.08 1.46 -8.21
C ARG A 23 0.12 0.35 -7.82
N GLN A 24 -0.46 -0.33 -8.80
CA GLN A 24 -1.33 -1.48 -8.56
C GLN A 24 -0.54 -2.68 -8.00
N ALA A 25 0.69 -2.89 -8.48
CA ALA A 25 1.58 -3.92 -7.96
C ALA A 25 1.98 -3.65 -6.49
N THR A 26 2.34 -2.40 -6.15
CA THR A 26 2.67 -2.00 -4.77
C THR A 26 1.47 -2.15 -3.85
N LEU A 27 0.25 -1.75 -4.27
CA LEU A 27 -0.98 -2.03 -3.51
C LEU A 27 -1.19 -3.51 -3.26
N LYS A 28 -1.03 -4.33 -4.29
CA LYS A 28 -1.18 -5.77 -4.17
C LYS A 28 -0.18 -6.35 -3.19
N ALA A 29 1.07 -5.88 -3.21
CA ALA A 29 2.09 -6.26 -2.25
C ALA A 29 1.71 -5.87 -0.80
N ILE A 30 1.12 -4.69 -0.58
CA ILE A 30 0.60 -4.28 0.74
C ILE A 30 -0.52 -5.21 1.21
N MET A 31 -1.47 -5.56 0.32
CA MET A 31 -2.61 -6.44 0.66
C MET A 31 -2.18 -7.88 0.92
N ASP A 32 -1.15 -8.36 0.21
CA ASP A 32 -0.63 -9.71 0.34
C ASP A 32 0.39 -9.86 1.48
N ALA A 33 0.94 -8.74 1.98
CA ALA A 33 1.92 -8.73 3.06
C ALA A 33 1.30 -9.30 4.35
N LYS A 34 1.70 -10.52 4.69
CA LYS A 34 1.36 -11.18 5.95
C LYS A 34 2.60 -11.25 6.84
N LEU A 35 2.41 -11.08 8.14
CA LEU A 35 3.46 -11.37 9.11
C LEU A 35 3.67 -12.89 9.13
N LEU A 36 4.82 -13.34 8.61
CA LEU A 36 5.18 -14.76 8.63
C LEU A 36 5.58 -15.16 10.05
N GLU A 37 5.18 -16.37 10.46
CA GLU A 37 5.53 -16.91 11.77
C GLU A 37 7.06 -16.95 11.96
N GLY A 38 7.53 -16.50 13.13
CA GLY A 38 8.95 -16.39 13.42
C GLY A 38 9.64 -15.14 12.84
N THR A 39 8.97 -14.32 12.02
CA THR A 39 9.53 -13.04 11.56
C THR A 39 9.45 -12.00 12.67
N PRO A 40 10.56 -11.31 13.02
CA PRO A 40 10.52 -10.20 13.96
C PRO A 40 9.59 -9.09 13.45
N ILE A 41 8.69 -8.61 14.32
CA ILE A 41 7.72 -7.57 13.96
C ILE A 41 8.39 -6.31 13.40
N ARG A 42 9.57 -5.97 13.93
CA ARG A 42 10.38 -4.83 13.46
C ARG A 42 10.70 -4.95 11.97
N ASP A 43 11.12 -6.13 11.53
CA ASP A 43 11.58 -6.33 10.15
C ASP A 43 10.38 -6.32 9.19
N HIS A 44 9.24 -6.86 9.63
CA HIS A 44 7.97 -6.74 8.91
C HIS A 44 7.49 -5.28 8.83
N MET A 45 7.59 -4.52 9.92
CA MET A 45 7.22 -3.09 9.93
C MET A 45 8.11 -2.26 9.00
N ILE A 46 9.43 -2.52 8.96
CA ILE A 46 10.34 -1.85 8.03
C ILE A 46 9.92 -2.12 6.57
N HIS A 47 9.54 -3.37 6.26
CA HIS A 47 9.04 -3.72 4.92
C HIS A 47 7.74 -2.98 4.59
N MET A 48 6.77 -2.95 5.52
CA MET A 48 5.51 -2.23 5.33
C MET A 48 5.71 -0.72 5.16
N ILE A 49 6.62 -0.11 5.91
CA ILE A 49 6.98 1.31 5.77
C ILE A 49 7.53 1.59 4.36
N GLY A 50 8.38 0.71 3.84
CA GLY A 50 8.90 0.83 2.47
C GLY A 50 7.78 0.81 1.42
N LEU A 51 6.85 -0.14 1.52
CA LEU A 51 5.71 -0.24 0.61
C LEU A 51 4.78 0.99 0.70
N PHE A 52 4.56 1.53 1.89
CA PHE A 52 3.77 2.76 2.07
C PHE A 52 4.47 4.00 1.50
N ASN A 53 5.79 4.11 1.64
CA ASN A 53 6.55 5.19 1.03
C ASN A 53 6.55 5.10 -0.51
N GLU A 54 6.67 3.88 -1.07
CA GLU A 54 6.58 3.68 -2.52
C GLU A 54 5.22 4.11 -3.07
N ILE A 55 4.12 3.73 -2.42
CA ILE A 55 2.78 4.11 -2.92
C ILE A 55 2.48 5.59 -2.72
N GLU A 56 3.01 6.23 -1.68
CA GLU A 56 2.93 7.68 -1.46
C GLU A 56 3.61 8.43 -2.62
N ILE A 57 4.84 8.06 -2.98
CA ILE A 57 5.58 8.65 -4.12
C ILE A 57 4.81 8.45 -5.43
N LEU A 58 4.27 7.24 -5.67
CA LEU A 58 3.47 6.94 -6.85
C LEU A 58 2.10 7.65 -6.86
N GLY A 59 1.63 8.13 -5.71
CA GLY A 59 0.43 8.96 -5.58
C GLY A 59 0.68 10.45 -5.84
N VAL A 60 1.92 10.92 -5.74
CA VAL A 60 2.30 12.31 -6.07
C VAL A 60 2.27 12.55 -7.58
N GLU A 61 2.47 11.52 -8.42
CA GLU A 61 2.44 11.65 -9.88
C GLU A 61 1.04 11.91 -10.48
N THR A 62 -0.02 11.96 -9.67
CA THR A 62 -1.41 12.14 -10.16
C THR A 62 -1.97 13.56 -10.02
N ASP A 63 -1.17 14.54 -9.58
CA ASP A 63 -1.56 15.97 -9.54
C ASP A 63 -0.90 16.80 -10.66
N GLU A 64 -0.58 16.17 -11.80
CA GLU A 64 -0.16 16.84 -13.04
C GLU A 64 -0.98 16.38 -14.25
N GLU A 65 -2.31 16.24 -14.09
CA GLU A 65 -3.20 16.22 -15.25
C GLU A 65 -3.92 17.58 -15.32
N THR A 66 -3.32 18.48 -16.11
CA THR A 66 -3.87 19.72 -16.69
C THR A 66 -5.32 19.61 -17.16
#